data_AF-G3N840-F1
#
_entry.id   AF-G3N840-F1
#
_cell.length_a   1.000
_cell.length_b   1.000
_cell.length_c   1.000
_cell.angle_alpha   90.00
_cell.angle_beta   90.00
_cell.angle_gamma   90.00
#
_symmetry.space_group_name_H-M   'P 1'
#
loop_
_entity.id
_entity.type
_entity.pdbx_description
1 polymer ?
#
loop_
_entity_poly.entity_id
_entity_poly.type
_entity_poly.pdbx_seq_one_letter_code
_entity_poly.pdbx_strand_id
1 'polypeptide(L)'
;MVFLTLSCWIRSRGPDGYWKHQEILKHARHFRGRKNRCYSLAVRAVRRAFVYATSARRLKKRNMRTLWITRIAAASREHGMKYPALVHNLTKTSVQLNRRVISDLAVTEPRSFLSLAKLARARQQEGFRAALGDGKEPSGVFSRVVLLQ
;
A
#
# COMPACT_ATOMS: atom_id res chain seq x y z
N MET A 1 -39.46 -21.99 -51.12
CA MET A 1 -38.03 -21.66 -50.91
C MET A 1 -37.89 -20.16 -51.06
N VAL A 2 -37.65 -19.42 -49.98
CA VAL A 2 -37.57 -17.94 -50.02
C VAL A 2 -36.19 -17.56 -50.54
N PHE A 3 -36.12 -17.10 -51.80
CA PHE A 3 -34.93 -16.50 -52.37
C PHE A 3 -34.61 -15.20 -51.63
N LEU A 4 -33.47 -15.17 -50.93
CA LEU A 4 -32.91 -13.96 -50.34
C LEU A 4 -32.59 -12.98 -51.48
N THR A 5 -33.08 -11.74 -51.36
CA THR A 5 -32.87 -10.66 -52.33
C THR A 5 -31.37 -10.34 -52.51
N LEU A 6 -30.99 -9.90 -53.72
CA LEU A 6 -29.62 -9.51 -54.12
C LEU A 6 -28.92 -8.53 -53.15
N SER A 7 -29.70 -7.74 -52.40
CA SER A 7 -29.21 -6.83 -51.36
C SER A 7 -28.54 -7.54 -50.17
N CYS A 8 -28.91 -8.80 -49.87
CA CYS A 8 -28.24 -9.61 -48.85
C CYS A 8 -26.89 -10.18 -49.30
N TRP A 9 -26.62 -10.25 -50.61
CA TRP A 9 -25.38 -10.80 -51.17
C TRP A 9 -24.23 -9.77 -51.18
N ILE A 10 -24.56 -8.48 -51.26
CA ILE A 10 -23.58 -7.37 -51.27
C ILE A 10 -23.07 -7.00 -49.87
N ARG A 11 -23.76 -7.44 -48.80
CA ARG A 11 -23.34 -7.15 -47.41
C ARG A 11 -22.37 -8.20 -46.87
N SER A 12 -21.12 -8.21 -47.37
CA SER A 12 -20.06 -9.05 -46.81
C SER A 12 -19.66 -8.57 -45.41
N ARG A 13 -19.70 -9.44 -44.40
CA ARG A 13 -19.16 -9.15 -43.05
C ARG A 13 -17.63 -9.10 -43.15
N GLY A 14 -17.02 -7.92 -42.96
CA GLY A 14 -15.58 -7.70 -43.02
C GLY A 14 -14.78 -8.37 -41.88
N PRO A 15 -13.44 -8.15 -41.81
CA PRO A 15 -12.54 -8.82 -40.85
C PRO A 15 -12.67 -8.31 -39.41
N ASP A 16 -13.64 -7.45 -39.09
CA ASP A 16 -13.80 -6.80 -37.79
C ASP A 16 -13.90 -7.78 -36.63
N GLY A 17 -14.49 -8.96 -36.85
CA GLY A 17 -14.58 -10.01 -35.84
C GLY A 17 -13.22 -10.57 -35.42
N TYR A 18 -12.29 -10.70 -36.37
CA TYR A 18 -10.94 -11.18 -36.11
C TYR A 18 -10.16 -10.20 -35.21
N TRP A 19 -10.20 -8.90 -35.54
CA TRP A 19 -9.50 -7.86 -34.79
C TRP A 19 -10.01 -7.75 -33.34
N LYS A 20 -11.33 -7.84 -33.14
CA LYS A 20 -11.95 -7.88 -31.80
C LYS A 20 -11.48 -9.10 -30.98
N HIS A 21 -11.37 -10.26 -31.60
CA HIS A 21 -10.84 -11.45 -30.92
C HIS A 21 -9.36 -11.30 -30.58
N GLN A 22 -8.58 -10.75 -31.50
CA GLN A 22 -7.14 -10.57 -31.33
C GLN A 22 -6.81 -9.56 -30.23
N GLU A 23 -7.62 -8.51 -30.05
CA GLU A 23 -7.48 -7.55 -28.94
C GLU A 23 -7.56 -8.25 -27.58
N ILE A 24 -8.57 -9.10 -27.38
CA ILE A 24 -8.74 -9.85 -26.12
C ILE A 24 -7.62 -10.88 -25.93
N LEU A 25 -7.25 -11.60 -27.00
CA LEU A 25 -6.16 -12.57 -26.96
C LEU A 25 -4.80 -11.92 -26.68
N LYS A 26 -4.58 -10.67 -27.10
CA LYS A 26 -3.38 -9.88 -26.77
C LYS A 26 -3.20 -9.76 -25.25
N HIS A 27 -4.28 -9.53 -24.51
CA HIS A 27 -4.24 -9.50 -23.04
C HIS A 27 -4.07 -10.88 -22.40
N ALA A 28 -4.54 -11.95 -23.06
CA ALA A 28 -4.50 -13.31 -22.54
C ALA A 28 -3.23 -14.11 -22.88
N ARG A 29 -2.28 -13.58 -23.67
CA ARG A 29 -1.12 -14.32 -24.20
C ARG A 29 -0.32 -15.09 -23.15
N HIS A 30 -0.14 -14.50 -21.97
CA HIS A 30 0.65 -15.06 -20.87
C HIS A 30 -0.14 -16.02 -19.97
N PHE A 31 -1.42 -16.28 -20.26
CA PHE A 31 -2.22 -17.24 -19.50
C PHE A 31 -1.80 -18.68 -19.78
N ARG A 32 -1.96 -19.54 -18.79
CA ARG A 32 -1.66 -20.97 -18.90
C ARG A 32 -2.83 -21.76 -19.52
N GLY A 33 -2.50 -22.78 -20.30
CA GLY A 33 -3.46 -23.72 -20.90
C GLY A 33 -4.32 -23.07 -21.99
N ARG A 34 -5.56 -23.55 -22.20
CA ARG A 34 -6.42 -23.09 -23.30
C ARG A 34 -6.91 -21.63 -23.19
N LYS A 35 -6.71 -20.99 -22.04
CA LYS A 35 -7.16 -19.60 -21.77
C LYS A 35 -6.39 -18.54 -22.57
N ASN A 36 -5.22 -18.88 -23.12
CA ASN A 36 -4.43 -17.99 -23.98
C ASN A 36 -4.74 -18.12 -25.48
N ARG A 37 -5.51 -19.14 -25.89
CA ARG A 37 -5.81 -19.46 -27.29
C ARG A 37 -7.31 -19.42 -27.60
N CYS A 38 -8.14 -20.01 -26.74
CA CYS A 38 -9.58 -20.10 -26.97
C CYS A 38 -10.29 -18.81 -26.51
N TYR A 39 -10.87 -18.06 -27.46
CA TYR A 39 -11.53 -16.78 -27.21
C TYR A 39 -12.57 -16.82 -26.07
N SER A 40 -13.49 -17.79 -26.08
CA SER A 40 -14.55 -17.91 -25.07
C SER A 40 -14.02 -18.08 -23.64
N LEU A 41 -12.87 -18.75 -23.49
CA LEU A 41 -12.19 -18.92 -22.20
C LEU A 41 -11.36 -17.67 -21.84
N ALA A 42 -10.71 -17.07 -22.83
CA ALA A 42 -9.91 -15.86 -22.68
C ALA A 42 -10.76 -14.70 -22.16
N VAL A 43 -11.94 -14.45 -22.74
CA VAL A 43 -12.86 -13.37 -22.32
C VAL A 43 -13.18 -13.47 -20.82
N ARG A 44 -13.52 -14.68 -20.34
CA ARG A 44 -13.84 -14.92 -18.92
C ARG A 44 -12.63 -14.68 -18.02
N ALA A 45 -11.45 -15.12 -18.46
CA ALA A 45 -10.21 -14.97 -17.69
C ALA A 45 -9.72 -13.52 -17.64
N VAL A 46 -9.71 -12.82 -18.78
CA VAL A 46 -9.31 -11.40 -18.89
C VAL A 46 -10.23 -10.52 -18.04
N ARG A 47 -11.55 -10.74 -18.11
CA ARG A 47 -12.51 -10.00 -17.28
C ARG A 47 -12.20 -10.16 -15.78
N ARG A 48 -11.95 -11.38 -15.32
CA ARG A 48 -11.56 -11.64 -13.92
C ARG A 48 -10.23 -10.97 -13.56
N ALA A 49 -9.24 -11.05 -14.44
CA ALA A 49 -7.94 -10.42 -14.24
C ALA A 49 -8.06 -8.89 -14.09
N PHE A 50 -8.91 -8.23 -14.87
CA PHE A 50 -9.12 -6.77 -14.76
C PHE A 50 -9.82 -6.37 -13.46
N VAL A 51 -10.81 -7.15 -13.01
CA VAL A 51 -11.44 -6.95 -11.69
C VAL A 51 -10.40 -7.10 -10.58
N TYR A 52 -9.58 -8.16 -10.63
CA TYR A 52 -8.51 -8.36 -9.65
C TYR A 52 -7.45 -7.25 -9.71
N ALA A 53 -7.02 -6.81 -10.88
CA ALA A 53 -6.06 -5.73 -11.02
C ALA A 53 -6.55 -4.44 -10.34
N THR A 54 -7.83 -4.11 -10.53
CA THR A 54 -8.45 -2.92 -9.94
C THR A 54 -8.53 -3.02 -8.42
N SER A 55 -9.01 -4.15 -7.88
CA SER A 55 -9.08 -4.41 -6.45
C SER A 55 -7.69 -4.49 -5.80
N ALA A 56 -6.73 -5.11 -6.48
CA ALA A 56 -5.36 -5.29 -6.01
C ALA A 56 -4.61 -3.96 -5.82
N ARG A 57 -4.92 -2.91 -6.58
CA ARG A 57 -4.33 -1.56 -6.36
C ARG A 57 -4.65 -1.04 -4.95
N ARG A 58 -5.86 -1.28 -4.45
CA ARG A 58 -6.27 -0.90 -3.09
C ARG A 58 -5.60 -1.80 -2.04
N LEU A 59 -5.55 -3.11 -2.29
CA LEU A 59 -4.90 -4.08 -1.40
C LEU A 59 -3.39 -3.85 -1.29
N LYS A 60 -2.69 -3.52 -2.39
CA LYS A 60 -1.25 -3.21 -2.39
C LYS A 60 -0.91 -2.12 -1.38
N LYS A 61 -1.70 -1.05 -1.31
CA LYS A 61 -1.50 0.04 -0.34
C LYS A 61 -1.60 -0.45 1.11
N ARG A 62 -2.57 -1.34 1.40
CA ARG A 62 -2.75 -1.94 2.73
C ARG A 62 -1.60 -2.89 3.07
N ASN A 63 -1.25 -3.79 2.17
CA ASN A 63 -0.18 -4.78 2.35
C ASN A 63 1.18 -4.09 2.58
N MET A 64 1.49 -3.04 1.81
CA MET A 64 2.72 -2.25 2.02
C MET A 64 2.74 -1.58 3.39
N ARG A 65 1.62 -1.02 3.84
CA ARG A 65 1.51 -0.44 5.18
C ARG A 65 1.73 -1.48 6.26
N THR A 66 1.14 -2.67 6.13
CA THR A 66 1.36 -3.79 7.06
C THR A 66 2.83 -4.18 7.11
N LEU A 67 3.49 -4.31 5.95
CA LEU A 67 4.92 -4.62 5.87
C LEU A 67 5.79 -3.57 6.55
N TRP A 68 5.49 -2.28 6.36
CA TRP A 68 6.24 -1.23 7.05
C TRP A 68 6.05 -1.30 8.57
N ILE A 69 4.82 -1.57 9.02
CA ILE A 69 4.54 -1.73 10.46
C ILE A 69 5.31 -2.93 11.04
N THR A 70 5.34 -4.07 10.36
CA THR A 70 6.06 -5.24 10.84
C THR A 70 7.56 -5.01 10.91
N ARG A 71 8.15 -4.34 9.91
CA ARG A 71 9.57 -3.93 9.92
C ARG A 71 9.89 -2.99 11.08
N ILE A 72 9.10 -1.94 11.27
CA ILE A 72 9.30 -0.99 12.37
C ILE A 72 9.11 -1.69 13.72
N ALA A 73 8.15 -2.60 13.84
CA ALA A 73 7.93 -3.36 15.06
C ALA A 73 9.12 -4.26 15.41
N ALA A 74 9.76 -4.90 14.42
CA ALA A 74 10.98 -5.67 14.63
C ALA A 74 12.13 -4.76 15.12
N ALA A 75 12.44 -3.69 14.39
CA ALA A 75 13.50 -2.76 14.76
C ALA A 75 13.26 -2.07 16.13
N SER A 76 12.00 -1.74 16.46
CA SER A 76 11.66 -1.16 17.77
C SER A 76 11.97 -2.13 18.91
N ARG A 77 11.74 -3.43 18.69
CA ARG A 77 11.99 -4.47 19.71
C ARG A 77 13.48 -4.63 19.97
N GLU A 78 14.33 -4.52 18.96
CA GLU A 78 15.80 -4.54 19.12
C GLU A 78 16.27 -3.42 20.05
N HIS A 79 15.59 -2.27 20.03
CA HIS A 79 15.86 -1.17 20.95
C HIS A 79 15.05 -1.22 22.25
N GLY A 80 14.31 -2.29 22.53
CA GLY A 80 13.53 -2.48 23.76
C GLY A 80 12.28 -1.60 23.84
N MET A 81 11.60 -1.34 22.72
CA MET A 81 10.34 -0.60 22.67
C MET A 81 9.29 -1.27 21.79
N LYS A 82 8.01 -1.00 22.06
CA LYS A 82 6.88 -1.46 21.23
C LYS A 82 6.55 -0.42 20.15
N TYR A 83 6.16 -0.88 18.97
CA TYR A 83 5.75 -0.03 17.85
C TYR A 83 4.70 1.06 18.19
N PRO A 84 3.60 0.77 18.92
CA PRO A 84 2.62 1.79 19.24
C PRO A 84 3.20 2.93 20.09
N ALA A 85 4.08 2.61 21.04
CA ALA A 85 4.76 3.59 21.87
C ALA A 85 5.71 4.46 21.04
N LEU A 86 6.49 3.86 20.15
CA LEU A 86 7.39 4.61 19.25
C LEU A 86 6.61 5.65 18.43
N VAL A 87 5.57 5.22 17.70
CA VAL A 87 4.82 6.12 16.80
C VAL A 87 4.06 7.20 17.57
N HIS A 88 3.46 6.84 18.71
CA HIS A 88 2.77 7.79 19.59
C HIS A 88 3.70 8.90 20.07
N ASN A 89 4.87 8.53 20.58
CA ASN A 89 5.82 9.48 21.13
C ASN A 89 6.45 10.36 20.03
N LEU A 90 6.76 9.81 18.85
CA LEU A 90 7.22 10.61 17.71
C LEU A 90 6.19 11.65 17.25
N THR A 91 4.90 11.31 17.32
CA THR A 91 3.82 12.24 16.98
C THR A 91 3.73 13.38 18.01
N LYS A 92 3.92 13.06 19.30
CA LYS A 92 3.95 14.05 20.39
C LYS A 92 5.13 15.02 20.32
N THR A 93 6.26 14.60 19.76
CA THR A 93 7.44 15.45 19.54
C THR A 93 7.40 16.17 18.18
N SER A 94 6.22 16.29 17.56
CA SER A 94 6.03 16.94 16.24
C SER A 94 6.89 16.38 15.10
N VAL A 95 7.41 15.14 15.22
CA VAL A 95 8.18 14.45 14.18
C VAL A 95 7.20 13.74 13.24
N GLN A 96 6.81 14.43 12.16
CA GLN A 96 5.84 13.94 11.18
C GLN A 96 6.48 13.03 10.12
N LEU A 97 7.00 11.87 10.54
CA LEU A 97 7.58 10.88 9.62
C LEU A 97 6.57 9.82 9.17
N ASN A 98 6.57 9.56 7.86
CA ASN A 98 5.78 8.48 7.28
C ASN A 98 6.38 7.10 7.60
N ARG A 99 5.51 6.09 7.75
CA ARG A 99 5.92 4.69 8.04
C ARG A 99 6.87 4.11 7.00
N ARG A 100 6.73 4.51 5.72
CA ARG A 100 7.66 4.12 4.66
C ARG A 100 9.09 4.57 5.01
N VAL A 101 9.26 5.83 5.37
CA VAL A 101 10.58 6.43 5.68
C VAL A 101 11.14 5.82 6.96
N ILE A 102 10.33 5.70 8.02
CA ILE A 102 10.78 5.06 9.26
C ILE A 102 11.23 3.61 9.01
N SER A 103 10.50 2.86 8.18
CA SER A 103 10.88 1.48 7.85
C SER A 103 12.13 1.39 6.98
N ASP A 104 12.42 2.43 6.19
CA ASP A 104 13.61 2.51 5.35
C ASP A 104 14.84 2.82 6.21
N LEU A 105 14.75 3.85 7.06
CA LEU A 105 15.76 4.19 8.05
C LEU A 105 16.10 3.01 8.97
N ALA A 106 15.11 2.22 9.35
CA ALA A 106 15.34 1.02 10.16
C ALA A 106 16.23 -0.04 9.46
N VAL A 107 16.26 -0.06 8.12
CA VAL A 107 17.04 -1.01 7.33
C VAL A 107 18.38 -0.41 6.89
N THR A 108 18.38 0.83 6.39
CA THR A 108 19.55 1.47 5.79
C THR A 108 20.41 2.20 6.81
N GLU A 109 19.79 2.83 7.82
CA GLU A 109 20.41 3.81 8.71
C GLU A 109 20.14 3.49 10.20
N PRO A 110 20.78 2.45 10.76
CA PRO A 110 20.48 1.98 12.11
C PRO A 110 20.79 3.03 13.19
N ARG A 111 21.81 3.89 12.96
CA ARG A 111 22.17 4.97 13.89
C ARG A 111 21.07 6.03 13.98
N SER A 112 20.51 6.42 12.84
CA SER A 112 19.41 7.39 12.77
C SER A 112 18.15 6.82 13.43
N PHE A 113 17.84 5.55 13.18
CA PHE A 113 16.70 4.89 13.83
C PHE A 113 16.89 4.77 15.35
N LEU A 114 18.11 4.48 15.83
CA LEU A 114 18.44 4.48 17.25
C LEU A 114 18.21 5.85 17.90
N SER A 115 18.60 6.94 17.24
CA SER A 115 18.35 8.31 17.74
C SER A 115 16.87 8.62 17.86
N LEU A 116 16.05 8.22 16.88
CA LEU A 116 14.59 8.34 16.95
C LEU A 116 14.00 7.50 18.10
N ALA A 117 14.52 6.28 18.30
CA ALA A 117 14.10 5.42 19.39
C ALA A 117 14.44 6.03 20.77
N LYS A 118 15.64 6.60 20.93
CA LYS A 118 16.04 7.31 22.16
C LYS A 118 15.15 8.53 22.42
N LEU A 119 14.88 9.34 21.40
CA LEU A 119 13.99 10.51 21.49
C LEU A 119 12.58 10.08 21.95
N ALA A 120 12.02 9.06 21.31
CA ALA A 120 10.70 8.54 21.67
C ALA A 120 10.65 8.01 23.11
N ARG A 121 11.72 7.34 23.58
CA ARG A 121 11.84 6.87 24.97
C ARG A 121 11.90 8.02 25.96
N ALA A 122 12.70 9.06 25.67
CA ALA A 122 12.80 10.24 26.52
C ALA A 122 11.43 10.92 26.68
N ARG A 123 10.71 11.11 25.57
CA ARG A 123 9.35 11.68 25.60
C ARG A 123 8.37 10.82 26.40
N GLN A 124 8.51 9.50 26.34
CA GLN A 124 7.69 8.56 27.11
C GLN A 124 7.91 8.73 28.62
N GLN A 125 9.17 8.81 29.05
CA GLN A 125 9.54 9.01 30.46
C GLN A 125 9.04 10.35 30.99
N GLU A 126 9.19 11.43 30.22
CA GLU A 126 8.60 12.74 30.57
C GLU A 126 7.08 12.65 30.72
N GLY A 127 6.41 11.91 29.84
CA GLY A 127 4.97 11.69 29.92
C GLY A 127 4.55 10.93 31.18
N PHE A 128 5.32 9.93 31.61
CA PHE A 128 5.05 9.21 32.85
C PHE A 128 5.30 10.07 34.09
N ARG A 129 6.39 10.86 34.11
CA ARG A 129 6.68 11.79 35.20
C ARG A 129 5.56 12.81 35.36
N ALA A 130 5.15 13.45 34.27
CA ALA A 130 4.07 14.42 34.28
C ALA A 130 2.73 13.82 34.74
N ALA A 131 2.47 12.54 34.47
CA ALA A 131 1.26 11.85 34.91
C ALA A 131 1.28 11.44 36.39
N LEU A 132 2.47 11.27 36.98
CA LEU A 132 2.64 10.94 38.40
C LEU A 132 2.64 12.17 39.31
N GLY A 133 2.98 13.35 38.79
CA GLY A 133 3.03 14.59 39.54
C GLY A 133 1.68 15.31 39.66
N ASP A 134 1.60 16.26 40.59
CA ASP A 134 0.38 17.04 40.90
C ASP A 134 0.09 18.18 39.88
N GLY A 135 0.76 18.19 38.73
CA GLY A 135 0.63 19.25 37.71
C GLY A 135 1.30 20.58 38.05
N LYS A 136 1.93 20.71 39.23
CA LYS A 136 2.73 21.88 39.62
C LYS A 136 4.10 21.94 38.94
N GLU A 137 4.61 20.78 38.51
CA GLU A 137 5.91 20.68 37.83
C GLU A 137 5.87 21.28 36.42
N PRO A 138 6.95 21.92 35.97
CA PRO A 138 7.01 22.46 34.62
C PRO A 138 6.99 21.36 33.56
N SER A 139 6.54 21.71 32.34
CA SER A 139 6.57 20.80 31.21
C SER A 139 8.00 20.34 30.87
N GLY A 140 8.15 19.04 30.59
CA GLY A 140 9.41 18.43 30.14
C GLY A 140 9.92 19.02 28.84
N VAL A 141 11.24 18.92 28.61
CA VAL A 141 11.93 19.61 27.49
C VAL A 141 11.37 19.20 26.14
N PHE A 142 11.17 17.90 25.90
CA PHE A 142 10.61 17.39 24.64
C PHE A 142 9.08 17.46 24.57
N SER A 143 8.42 17.83 25.67
CA SER A 143 6.97 17.98 25.74
C SER A 143 6.48 19.37 25.33
N ARG A 144 7.39 20.34 25.20
CA ARG A 144 7.09 21.70 24.73
C ARG A 144 6.74 21.67 23.25
N VAL A 145 5.57 22.20 22.92
CA VAL A 145 5.08 22.29 21.53
C VAL A 145 5.41 23.67 21.00
N VAL A 146 5.98 23.72 19.79
CA VAL A 146 6.17 24.98 19.06
C VAL A 146 4.81 25.42 18.53
N LEU A 147 4.31 26.54 19.02
CA LEU A 147 3.12 27.19 18.49
C LEU A 147 3.52 27.89 17.18
N LEU A 148 2.92 27.47 16.08
CA LEU A 148 3.02 28.20 14.81
C LEU A 148 2.11 29.42 14.94
N GLN A 149 2.68 30.62 14.76
CA GLN A 149 1.93 31.87 14.67
C GLN A 149 1.13 31.93 13.36
#